data_AF-A0A0N0DST5-F1
#
_entry.id   AF-A0A0N0DST5-F1
#
_cell.length_a   1.000
_cell.length_b   1.000
_cell.length_c   1.000
_cell.angle_alpha   90.00
_cell.angle_beta   90.00
_cell.angle_gamma   90.00
#
_symmetry.space_group_name_H-M   'P 1'
#
loop_
_entity.id
_entity.type
_entity.pdbx_description
1 polymer ?
#
loop_
_entity_poly.entity_id
_entity_poly.type
_entity_poly.pdbx_seq_one_letter_code
_entity_poly.pdbx_strand_id
1 'polypeptide(L)'
;MSSVSTSEAELEAQFASAKAYLMQADKDGVSAYDQLTRLMELLLDSNPENVAKDPSKLHEILSFIQTHSFACGESTTPSNEASPLTAEELQRFQDNKKLFDQLAPEVRTVIEQPDPYTTITTTTMVPLKAPSFESVAAQNKYWTAAGCGMAEEEAFLLDRSITNLAMEKKLNDIKFAGKIFGTHGDYFVLRTRRYVEAGEKVYVEVNTMPKPLRKKGVVPVQPEPGFVGTNRYTFWVTTAPSAAWQKLPDVTPQQINAAREVKHFFTGDLDAPVSVTFPWSEAVFLRAQLARITSATSIAPQGALEEPEPPVESEEEEEDGDAEETVARPPKEAKYHPFTVPVADFGEEEMDVAQLTIDRWVHAGGYLYPNGRETKVPKREELEEEEEEEPAVVDPEDDPEAAEDEEEPAEEEEDVELFAPIQNDYLYAVVDVPQPPPVVDDEDEEEEDGGEEGEDGEEKEAGEPDNTPLKQLRSDDVPDDDPSKIKIPCWTMRVANNVSKAHRVAVVQSLRWPGATAFAAEGGKKWGCVYFGNGLKKTDAAYTPPPAAPVQPECADVTEVADPTATVEKLVRRGEEIPEADSEADVDELEEEEDN
;
A
#
# COMPACT_ATOMS: atom_id res chain seq x y z
N MET A 1 -50.59 22.82 -27.52
CA MET A 1 -50.65 21.63 -26.64
C MET A 1 -51.61 20.65 -27.27
N SER A 2 -51.09 19.59 -27.88
CA SER A 2 -51.89 18.58 -28.58
C SER A 2 -52.49 17.61 -27.55
N SER A 3 -53.81 17.64 -27.39
CA SER A 3 -54.55 16.65 -26.61
C SER A 3 -54.56 15.35 -27.40
N VAL A 4 -53.66 14.43 -27.07
CA VAL A 4 -53.69 13.06 -27.58
C VAL A 4 -54.98 12.43 -27.08
N SER A 5 -55.92 12.15 -27.98
CA SER A 5 -57.12 11.36 -27.69
C SER A 5 -56.71 9.90 -27.54
N THR A 6 -56.29 9.53 -26.34
CA THR A 6 -56.10 8.12 -25.95
C THR A 6 -57.38 7.34 -26.23
N SER A 7 -57.26 6.21 -26.92
CA SER A 7 -58.43 5.38 -27.20
C SER A 7 -58.97 4.76 -25.92
N GLU A 8 -60.29 4.55 -25.84
CA GLU A 8 -60.96 4.00 -24.66
C GLU A 8 -60.36 2.64 -24.23
N ALA A 9 -59.95 1.83 -25.21
CA ALA A 9 -59.29 0.55 -25.00
C ALA A 9 -57.87 0.67 -24.38
N GLU A 10 -57.10 1.70 -24.75
CA GLU A 10 -55.78 1.95 -24.15
C GLU A 10 -55.90 2.44 -22.71
N LEU A 11 -56.94 3.23 -22.42
CA LEU A 11 -57.23 3.75 -21.08
C LEU A 11 -57.63 2.61 -20.14
N GLU A 12 -58.44 1.66 -20.62
CA GLU A 12 -58.84 0.47 -19.85
C GLU A 12 -57.65 -0.49 -19.62
N ALA A 13 -56.76 -0.64 -20.60
CA ALA A 13 -55.53 -1.42 -20.44
C ALA A 13 -54.56 -0.78 -19.42
N GLN A 14 -54.39 0.54 -19.46
CA GLN A 14 -53.58 1.28 -18.48
C GLN A 14 -54.18 1.19 -17.07
N PHE A 15 -55.51 1.28 -16.93
CA PHE A 15 -56.20 1.11 -15.66
C PHE A 15 -56.03 -0.31 -15.10
N ALA A 16 -56.15 -1.34 -15.94
CA ALA A 16 -55.92 -2.72 -15.54
C ALA A 16 -54.47 -2.95 -15.09
N SER A 17 -53.49 -2.36 -15.77
CA SER A 17 -52.07 -2.41 -15.40
C SER A 17 -51.80 -1.71 -14.06
N ALA A 18 -52.35 -0.51 -13.86
CA ALA A 18 -52.22 0.23 -12.59
C ALA A 18 -52.88 -0.53 -11.43
N LYS A 19 -54.04 -1.14 -11.66
CA LYS A 19 -54.71 -1.98 -10.66
C LYS A 19 -53.87 -3.21 -10.32
N ALA A 20 -53.33 -3.91 -11.31
CA ALA A 20 -52.47 -5.06 -11.09
C ALA A 20 -51.20 -4.69 -10.30
N TYR A 21 -50.62 -3.52 -10.57
CA TYR A 21 -49.49 -2.98 -9.81
C TYR A 21 -49.85 -2.71 -8.34
N LEU A 22 -51.00 -2.07 -8.08
CA LEU A 22 -51.46 -1.81 -6.71
C LEU A 22 -51.86 -3.07 -5.94
N MET A 23 -52.26 -4.14 -6.65
CA MET A 23 -52.60 -5.45 -6.07
C MET A 23 -51.38 -6.35 -5.83
N GLN A 24 -50.18 -5.89 -6.18
CA GLN A 24 -48.96 -6.61 -5.83
C GLN A 24 -48.80 -6.62 -4.30
N ALA A 25 -48.69 -7.81 -3.72
CA ALA A 25 -48.54 -7.98 -2.28
C ALA A 25 -47.08 -7.73 -1.86
N ASP A 26 -46.90 -7.01 -0.76
CA ASP A 26 -45.61 -6.90 -0.10
C ASP A 26 -45.23 -8.19 0.62
N LYS A 27 -44.02 -8.24 1.20
CA LYS A 27 -43.49 -9.38 1.97
C LYS A 27 -44.43 -9.86 3.08
N ASP A 28 -45.29 -8.97 3.58
CA ASP A 28 -46.28 -9.23 4.64
C ASP A 28 -47.64 -9.71 4.10
N GLY A 29 -47.78 -9.91 2.78
CA GLY A 29 -49.01 -10.40 2.17
C GLY A 29 -50.14 -9.36 2.03
N VAL A 30 -49.85 -8.09 2.30
CA VAL A 30 -50.79 -6.97 2.17
C VAL A 30 -50.48 -6.20 0.89
N SER A 31 -51.48 -5.93 0.05
CA SER A 31 -51.30 -5.08 -1.13
C SER A 31 -51.62 -3.61 -0.82
N ALA A 32 -51.02 -2.69 -1.57
CA ALA A 32 -51.34 -1.26 -1.48
C ALA A 32 -52.82 -1.00 -1.80
N TYR A 33 -53.40 -1.79 -2.71
CA TYR A 33 -54.82 -1.78 -3.03
C TYR A 33 -55.70 -2.12 -1.82
N ASP A 34 -55.33 -3.13 -1.02
CA ASP A 34 -56.08 -3.51 0.18
C ASP A 34 -55.99 -2.44 1.27
N GLN A 35 -54.82 -1.81 1.43
CA GLN A 35 -54.64 -0.70 2.38
C GLN A 35 -55.48 0.53 2.00
N LEU A 36 -55.48 0.90 0.72
CA LEU A 36 -56.30 2.00 0.20
C LEU A 36 -57.79 1.70 0.32
N THR A 37 -58.19 0.45 0.09
CA THR A 37 -59.59 0.02 0.24
C THR A 37 -60.04 0.15 1.70
N ARG A 38 -59.24 -0.35 2.66
CA ARG A 38 -59.52 -0.19 4.10
C ARG A 38 -59.55 1.28 4.54
N LEU A 39 -58.65 2.10 4.00
CA LEU A 39 -58.64 3.54 4.26
C LEU A 39 -59.93 4.20 3.78
N MET A 40 -60.41 3.82 2.59
CA MET A 40 -61.69 4.33 2.07
C MET A 40 -62.89 3.83 2.88
N GLU A 41 -62.92 2.57 3.30
CA GLU A 41 -63.97 2.03 4.18
C GLU A 41 -64.04 2.79 5.51
N LEU A 42 -62.89 2.97 6.17
CA LEU A 42 -62.79 3.72 7.43
C LEU A 42 -63.19 5.19 7.28
N LEU A 43 -62.89 5.81 6.13
CA LEU A 43 -63.26 7.20 5.83
C LEU A 43 -64.76 7.34 5.50
N LEU A 44 -65.38 6.32 4.91
CA LEU A 44 -66.82 6.28 4.68
C LEU A 44 -67.60 6.07 5.98
N ASP A 45 -67.07 5.24 6.89
CA ASP A 45 -67.63 5.03 8.23
C ASP A 45 -67.42 6.25 9.14
N SER A 46 -66.26 6.91 9.01
CA SER A 46 -65.89 8.10 9.78
C SER A 46 -66.30 9.37 9.03
N ASN A 47 -67.50 9.88 9.32
CA ASN A 47 -68.09 11.12 8.78
C ASN A 47 -67.13 12.02 7.93
N PRO A 48 -67.29 12.06 6.59
CA PRO A 48 -66.28 12.61 5.67
C PRO A 48 -66.04 14.12 5.83
N GLU A 49 -66.98 14.85 6.44
CA GLU A 49 -66.82 16.28 6.71
C GLU A 49 -65.70 16.60 7.71
N ASN A 50 -65.35 15.67 8.59
CA ASN A 50 -64.30 15.87 9.58
C ASN A 50 -62.89 15.78 8.99
N VAL A 51 -62.71 14.97 7.92
CA VAL A 51 -61.43 14.80 7.22
C VAL A 51 -61.23 15.90 6.19
N ALA A 52 -62.30 16.35 5.53
CA ALA A 52 -62.23 17.47 4.59
C ALA A 52 -61.82 18.81 5.26
N LYS A 53 -62.09 18.97 6.56
CA LYS A 53 -61.73 20.18 7.34
C LYS A 53 -60.34 20.11 7.96
N ASP A 54 -59.79 18.90 8.17
CA ASP A 54 -58.49 18.70 8.82
C ASP A 54 -57.74 17.51 8.19
N PRO A 55 -56.75 17.76 7.31
CA PRO A 55 -55.99 16.70 6.62
C PRO A 55 -55.12 15.88 7.58
N SER A 56 -54.86 16.34 8.80
CA SER A 56 -54.07 15.64 9.82
C SER A 56 -54.72 14.31 10.24
N LYS A 57 -56.05 14.24 10.21
CA LYS A 57 -56.83 13.03 10.55
C LYS A 57 -56.66 11.91 9.53
N LEU A 58 -56.36 12.24 8.27
CA LEU A 58 -56.05 11.22 7.26
C LEU A 58 -54.72 10.54 7.58
N HIS A 59 -53.73 11.30 8.07
CA HIS A 59 -52.46 10.75 8.54
C HIS A 59 -52.66 9.87 9.78
N GLU A 60 -53.51 10.27 10.72
CA GLU A 60 -53.86 9.45 11.89
C GLU A 60 -54.51 8.13 11.46
N ILE A 61 -55.48 8.13 10.54
CA ILE A 61 -56.11 6.91 10.03
C ILE A 61 -55.10 6.03 9.28
N LEU A 62 -54.23 6.61 8.46
CA LEU A 62 -53.18 5.87 7.76
C LEU A 62 -52.21 5.22 8.75
N SER A 63 -51.76 5.97 9.77
CA SER A 63 -50.88 5.47 10.82
C SER A 63 -51.56 4.35 11.61
N PHE A 64 -52.85 4.50 11.92
CA PHE A 64 -53.66 3.50 12.59
C PHE A 64 -53.76 2.21 11.76
N ILE A 65 -54.00 2.33 10.45
CA ILE A 65 -54.00 1.20 9.54
C ILE A 65 -52.62 0.57 9.49
N GLN A 66 -51.53 1.32 9.43
CA GLN A 66 -50.18 0.75 9.42
C GLN A 66 -49.83 0.03 10.73
N THR A 67 -50.23 0.58 11.88
CA THR A 67 -49.98 -0.03 13.19
C THR A 67 -50.88 -1.23 13.49
N HIS A 68 -52.10 -1.25 12.93
CA HIS A 68 -53.08 -2.34 13.13
C HIS A 68 -53.20 -3.30 11.93
N SER A 69 -52.57 -2.99 10.80
CA SER A 69 -52.33 -3.91 9.68
C SER A 69 -51.32 -4.98 10.08
N PHE A 70 -50.51 -4.73 11.10
CA PHE A 70 -49.94 -5.80 11.89
C PHE A 70 -51.08 -6.50 12.62
N ALA A 71 -51.55 -7.61 12.05
CA ALA A 71 -52.46 -8.53 12.72
C ALA A 71 -51.76 -9.08 13.98
N CYS A 72 -51.86 -8.35 15.09
CA CYS A 72 -51.63 -8.90 16.41
C CYS A 72 -52.80 -9.87 16.69
N GLY A 73 -52.74 -11.09 16.15
CA GLY A 73 -53.74 -12.10 16.51
C GLY A 73 -54.05 -13.22 15.53
N GLU A 74 -53.61 -13.19 14.28
CA GLU A 74 -53.45 -14.44 13.53
C GLU A 74 -51.99 -14.82 13.67
N SER A 75 -51.72 -15.78 14.57
CA SER A 75 -50.49 -16.55 14.53
C SER A 75 -50.32 -17.01 13.09
N THR A 76 -49.50 -16.31 12.29
CA THR A 76 -48.85 -16.95 11.15
C THR A 76 -48.35 -18.27 11.70
N THR A 77 -48.74 -19.40 11.12
CA THR A 77 -48.10 -20.69 11.45
C THR A 77 -46.61 -20.39 11.54
N PRO A 78 -45.90 -20.75 12.63
CA PRO A 78 -44.50 -20.39 12.79
C PRO A 78 -43.83 -20.70 11.46
N SER A 79 -43.48 -19.63 10.75
CA SER A 79 -42.87 -19.77 9.45
C SER A 79 -41.49 -20.32 9.77
N ASN A 80 -41.42 -21.65 9.81
CA ASN A 80 -40.18 -22.38 9.66
C ASN A 80 -39.69 -22.26 8.21
N GLU A 81 -40.22 -21.34 7.40
CA GLU A 81 -39.55 -20.94 6.18
C GLU A 81 -38.30 -20.18 6.60
N ALA A 82 -37.17 -20.88 6.48
CA ALA A 82 -35.86 -20.29 6.63
C ALA A 82 -35.82 -19.02 5.78
N SER A 83 -35.30 -17.93 6.35
CA SER A 83 -35.01 -16.70 5.62
C SER A 83 -34.34 -17.08 4.30
N PRO A 84 -34.83 -16.58 3.14
CA PRO A 84 -34.27 -16.95 1.85
C PRO A 84 -32.81 -16.47 1.81
N LEU A 85 -31.88 -17.40 2.00
CA LEU A 85 -30.46 -17.16 1.80
C LEU A 85 -30.21 -17.04 0.30
N THR A 86 -29.29 -16.15 -0.06
CA THR A 86 -28.85 -16.05 -1.45
C THR A 86 -28.14 -17.34 -1.86
N ALA A 87 -28.18 -17.68 -3.16
CA ALA A 87 -27.52 -18.88 -3.66
C ALA A 87 -26.00 -18.87 -3.38
N GLU A 88 -25.38 -17.69 -3.43
CA GLU A 88 -23.95 -17.46 -3.19
C GLU A 88 -23.57 -17.75 -1.73
N GLU A 89 -24.36 -17.28 -0.76
CA GLU A 89 -24.13 -17.56 0.67
C GLU A 89 -24.28 -19.05 0.97
N LEU A 90 -25.25 -19.72 0.35
CA LEU A 90 -25.46 -21.16 0.53
C LEU A 90 -24.27 -21.96 0.00
N GLN A 91 -23.72 -21.57 -1.15
CA GLN A 91 -22.49 -22.17 -1.68
C GLN A 91 -21.30 -21.94 -0.75
N ARG A 92 -21.11 -20.70 -0.25
CA ARG A 92 -20.07 -20.37 0.73
C ARG A 92 -20.15 -21.25 1.98
N PHE A 93 -21.35 -21.52 2.50
CA PHE A 93 -21.52 -22.41 3.65
C PHE A 93 -21.17 -23.87 3.33
N GLN A 94 -21.51 -24.36 2.13
CA GLN A 94 -21.11 -25.69 1.68
C GLN A 94 -19.59 -25.82 1.54
N ASP A 95 -18.94 -24.78 1.05
CA ASP A 95 -17.47 -24.74 0.91
C ASP A 95 -16.78 -24.64 2.28
N ASN A 96 -17.32 -23.84 3.21
CA ASN A 96 -16.83 -23.78 4.60
C ASN A 96 -16.93 -25.14 5.30
N LYS A 97 -17.92 -25.97 4.97
CA LYS A 97 -18.05 -27.31 5.54
C LYS A 97 -16.84 -28.20 5.23
N LYS A 98 -16.23 -28.05 4.05
CA LYS A 98 -15.05 -28.83 3.61
C LYS A 98 -13.82 -28.55 4.47
N LEU A 99 -13.73 -27.37 5.10
CA LEU A 99 -12.61 -27.02 5.99
C LEU A 99 -12.54 -27.95 7.22
N PHE A 100 -13.66 -28.52 7.65
CA PHE A 100 -13.74 -29.40 8.81
C PHE A 100 -13.36 -30.86 8.50
N ASP A 101 -13.17 -31.20 7.22
CA ASP A 101 -12.74 -32.54 6.84
C ASP A 101 -11.32 -32.80 7.36
N GLN A 102 -11.09 -34.03 7.83
CA GLN A 102 -9.76 -34.45 8.27
C GLN A 102 -8.93 -34.82 7.05
N LEU A 103 -7.75 -34.21 6.91
CA LEU A 103 -6.79 -34.59 5.88
C LEU A 103 -6.34 -36.04 6.09
N ALA A 104 -6.20 -36.77 4.98
CA ALA A 104 -5.73 -38.15 5.03
C ALA A 104 -4.31 -38.22 5.64
N PRO A 105 -4.06 -39.17 6.55
CA PRO A 105 -2.75 -39.33 7.18
C PRO A 105 -1.67 -39.72 6.16
N GLU A 106 -0.43 -39.27 6.40
CA GLU A 106 0.72 -39.62 5.56
C GLU A 106 1.10 -41.08 5.84
N VAL A 107 1.04 -41.92 4.81
CA VAL A 107 1.44 -43.34 4.89
C VAL A 107 2.94 -43.42 4.64
N ARG A 108 3.73 -43.59 5.69
CA ARG A 108 5.17 -43.82 5.57
C ARG A 108 5.45 -45.32 5.59
N THR A 109 5.90 -45.84 4.46
CA THR A 109 6.40 -47.21 4.34
C THR A 109 7.92 -47.20 4.46
N VAL A 110 8.45 -47.58 5.61
CA VAL A 110 9.88 -47.77 5.80
C VAL A 110 10.21 -49.23 5.53
N ILE A 111 11.08 -49.46 4.55
CA ILE A 111 11.60 -50.78 4.20
C ILE A 111 12.97 -50.91 4.85
N GLU A 112 13.05 -51.56 6.00
CA GLU A 112 14.31 -51.85 6.67
C GLU A 112 14.80 -53.24 6.26
N GLN A 113 16.06 -53.35 5.84
CA GLN A 113 16.73 -54.65 5.62
C GLN A 113 17.84 -54.83 6.66
N PRO A 114 17.51 -55.33 7.87
CA PRO A 114 18.52 -55.63 8.88
C PRO A 114 19.44 -56.79 8.47
N ASP A 115 18.97 -57.72 7.62
CA ASP A 115 19.74 -58.83 7.07
C ASP A 115 19.49 -58.98 5.56
N PRO A 116 20.44 -59.51 4.76
CA PRO A 116 20.29 -59.71 3.31
C PRO A 116 19.18 -60.69 2.90
N TYR A 117 18.55 -61.37 3.86
CA TYR A 117 17.43 -62.29 3.65
C TYR A 117 16.13 -61.87 4.38
N THR A 118 16.13 -60.74 5.11
CA THR A 118 15.00 -60.31 5.93
C THR A 118 14.65 -58.86 5.59
N THR A 119 13.52 -58.65 4.92
CA THR A 119 12.98 -57.31 4.68
C THR A 119 11.80 -57.07 5.61
N ILE A 120 11.90 -56.08 6.49
CA ILE A 120 10.81 -55.64 7.36
C ILE A 120 10.19 -54.41 6.69
N THR A 121 8.94 -54.53 6.23
CA THR A 121 8.16 -53.39 5.74
C THR A 121 7.26 -52.90 6.86
N THR A 122 7.64 -51.81 7.50
CA THR A 122 6.82 -51.17 8.53
C THR A 122 6.02 -50.05 7.89
N THR A 123 4.69 -50.21 7.84
CA THR A 123 3.78 -49.14 7.40
C THR A 123 3.31 -48.38 8.64
N THR A 124 3.82 -47.16 8.82
CA THR A 124 3.39 -46.28 9.92
C THR A 124 2.50 -45.19 9.35
N MET A 125 1.27 -45.09 9.89
CA MET A 125 0.39 -43.96 9.63
C MET A 125 0.82 -42.81 10.53
N VAL A 126 1.46 -41.79 9.95
CA VAL A 126 1.87 -40.60 10.69
C VAL A 126 0.75 -39.56 10.53
N PRO A 127 0.06 -39.18 11.62
CA PRO A 127 -0.89 -38.08 11.55
C PRO A 127 -0.14 -36.81 11.18
N LEU A 128 -0.70 -36.02 10.25
CA LEU A 128 -0.15 -34.71 9.91
C LEU A 128 -0.15 -33.84 11.17
N LYS A 129 1.04 -33.41 11.60
CA LYS A 129 1.18 -32.49 12.73
C LYS A 129 0.97 -31.07 12.20
N ALA A 130 -0.07 -30.40 12.70
CA ALA A 130 -0.32 -29.01 12.38
C ALA A 130 0.89 -28.14 12.81
N PRO A 131 1.32 -27.18 11.97
CA PRO A 131 2.34 -26.21 12.36
C PRO A 131 1.88 -25.38 13.56
N SER A 132 2.81 -25.01 14.43
CA SER A 132 2.52 -24.11 15.53
C SER A 132 2.51 -22.68 14.99
N PHE A 133 1.37 -21.99 15.11
CA PHE A 133 1.23 -20.57 14.79
C PHE A 133 0.33 -19.89 15.82
N GLU A 134 0.37 -18.55 15.86
CA GLU A 134 -0.50 -17.77 16.74
C GLU A 134 -1.93 -17.80 16.20
N SER A 135 -2.85 -18.41 16.96
CA SER A 135 -4.26 -18.53 16.54
C SER A 135 -4.88 -17.14 16.32
N VAL A 136 -5.46 -16.96 15.14
CA VAL A 136 -6.23 -15.78 14.74
C VAL A 136 -7.43 -15.63 15.66
N ALA A 137 -8.12 -16.72 16.01
CA ALA A 137 -9.25 -16.65 16.95
C ALA A 137 -8.84 -16.19 18.35
N ALA A 138 -7.66 -16.58 18.82
CA ALA A 138 -7.12 -16.09 20.09
C ALA A 138 -6.77 -14.59 20.01
N GLN A 139 -6.11 -14.16 18.93
CA GLN A 139 -5.75 -12.75 18.72
C GLN A 139 -6.96 -11.85 18.48
N ASN A 140 -8.01 -12.36 17.84
CA ASN A 140 -9.24 -11.61 17.55
C ASN A 140 -9.94 -11.08 18.80
N LYS A 141 -9.74 -11.73 19.96
CA LYS A 141 -10.23 -11.21 21.26
C LYS A 141 -9.57 -9.88 21.62
N TYR A 142 -8.27 -9.75 21.36
CA TYR A 142 -7.53 -8.51 21.58
C TYR A 142 -7.90 -7.44 20.56
N TRP A 143 -8.09 -7.83 19.29
CA TRP A 143 -8.56 -6.92 18.25
C TRP A 143 -9.95 -6.37 18.57
N THR A 144 -10.87 -7.23 19.01
CA THR A 144 -12.23 -6.84 19.41
C THR A 144 -12.19 -5.85 20.58
N ALA A 145 -11.32 -6.07 21.57
CA ALA A 145 -11.08 -5.11 22.64
C ALA A 145 -10.52 -3.78 22.10
N ALA A 146 -9.65 -3.84 21.09
CA ALA A 146 -9.12 -2.69 20.37
C ALA A 146 -10.13 -2.00 19.44
N GLY A 147 -11.39 -2.48 19.37
CA GLY A 147 -12.44 -1.91 18.52
C GLY A 147 -12.27 -2.23 17.03
N CYS A 148 -11.44 -3.23 16.70
CA CYS A 148 -11.27 -3.76 15.35
C CYS A 148 -11.44 -5.30 15.37
N GLY A 149 -11.25 -5.97 14.24
CA GLY A 149 -11.35 -7.43 14.16
C GLY A 149 -12.53 -7.92 13.33
N MET A 150 -12.88 -9.18 13.53
CA MET A 150 -13.84 -9.92 12.72
C MET A 150 -14.77 -10.77 13.58
N ALA A 151 -15.79 -11.37 12.98
CA ALA A 151 -16.68 -12.28 13.68
C ALA A 151 -15.88 -13.49 14.21
N GLU A 152 -16.22 -13.98 15.41
CA GLU A 152 -15.52 -15.12 16.03
C GLU A 152 -15.60 -16.39 15.16
N GLU A 153 -16.74 -16.59 14.50
CA GLU A 153 -16.95 -17.68 13.55
C GLU A 153 -16.00 -17.59 12.34
N GLU A 154 -15.79 -16.38 11.81
CA GLU A 154 -14.90 -16.14 10.68
C GLU A 154 -13.42 -16.34 11.07
N ALA A 155 -13.02 -15.84 12.24
CA ALA A 155 -11.67 -16.05 12.77
C ALA A 155 -11.35 -17.55 12.97
N PHE A 156 -12.32 -18.32 13.45
CA PHE A 156 -12.16 -19.77 13.62
C PHE A 156 -12.06 -20.53 12.28
N LEU A 157 -12.86 -20.14 11.29
CA LEU A 157 -12.75 -20.70 9.93
C LEU A 157 -11.40 -20.36 9.30
N LEU A 158 -10.90 -19.14 9.51
CA LEU A 158 -9.59 -18.73 9.04
C LEU A 158 -8.47 -19.55 9.67
N ASP A 159 -8.50 -19.79 10.98
CA ASP A 159 -7.51 -20.66 11.65
C ASP A 159 -7.45 -22.04 11.01
N ARG A 160 -8.60 -22.63 10.66
CA ARG A 160 -8.64 -23.92 9.96
C ARG A 160 -8.08 -23.83 8.55
N SER A 161 -8.41 -22.77 7.81
CA SER A 161 -7.88 -22.54 6.46
C SER A 161 -6.36 -22.35 6.45
N ILE A 162 -5.81 -21.60 7.40
CA ILE A 162 -4.38 -21.35 7.58
C ILE A 162 -3.67 -22.65 7.94
N THR A 163 -4.27 -23.47 8.81
CA THR A 163 -3.74 -24.78 9.19
C THR A 163 -3.59 -25.68 7.96
N ASN A 164 -4.59 -25.71 7.08
CA ASN A 164 -4.55 -26.49 5.83
C ASN A 164 -3.44 -26.01 4.90
N LEU A 165 -3.35 -24.68 4.66
CA LEU A 165 -2.30 -24.09 3.85
C LEU A 165 -0.90 -24.40 4.41
N ALA A 166 -0.74 -24.24 5.72
CA ALA A 166 0.52 -24.45 6.40
C ALA A 166 0.98 -25.91 6.33
N MET A 167 0.06 -26.87 6.38
CA MET A 167 0.35 -28.29 6.16
C MET A 167 0.70 -28.61 4.70
N GLU A 168 -0.03 -28.03 3.74
CA GLU A 168 0.18 -28.28 2.31
C GLU A 168 1.55 -27.77 1.84
N LYS A 169 1.90 -26.52 2.20
CA LYS A 169 3.11 -25.85 1.72
C LYS A 169 4.28 -25.93 2.72
N LYS A 170 4.10 -26.56 3.89
CA LYS A 170 5.10 -26.65 4.98
C LYS A 170 5.67 -25.27 5.38
N LEU A 171 4.75 -24.34 5.65
CA LEU A 171 5.09 -22.94 5.94
C LEU A 171 5.66 -22.77 7.36
N ASN A 172 6.51 -21.76 7.53
CA ASN A 172 7.14 -21.38 8.80
C ASN A 172 6.84 -19.90 9.13
N ASP A 173 6.85 -19.56 10.42
CA ASP A 173 6.60 -18.20 10.96
C ASP A 173 5.34 -17.54 10.37
N ILE A 174 4.20 -18.14 10.67
CA ILE A 174 2.90 -17.75 10.12
C ILE A 174 2.28 -16.69 11.03
N LYS A 175 2.00 -15.51 10.47
CA LYS A 175 1.30 -14.42 11.16
C LYS A 175 0.21 -13.83 10.29
N PHE A 176 -0.95 -13.57 10.89
CA PHE A 176 -2.03 -12.87 10.20
C PHE A 176 -1.69 -11.39 10.08
N ALA A 177 -1.58 -10.87 8.85
CA ALA A 177 -1.21 -9.49 8.61
C ALA A 177 -2.42 -8.55 8.75
N GLY A 178 -3.59 -9.01 8.31
CA GLY A 178 -4.78 -8.19 8.34
C GLY A 178 -5.84 -8.55 7.32
N LYS A 179 -6.84 -7.67 7.22
CA LYS A 179 -7.92 -7.71 6.25
C LYS A 179 -7.94 -6.39 5.47
N ILE A 180 -7.88 -6.47 4.15
CA ILE A 180 -7.96 -5.32 3.25
C ILE A 180 -9.37 -5.32 2.64
N PHE A 181 -10.08 -4.21 2.78
CA PHE A 181 -11.44 -4.09 2.28
C PHE A 181 -11.45 -3.74 0.79
N GLY A 182 -12.31 -4.43 0.04
CA GLY A 182 -12.53 -4.18 -1.38
C GLY A 182 -13.99 -3.86 -1.72
N THR A 183 -14.24 -3.44 -2.96
CA THR A 183 -15.59 -3.05 -3.40
C THR A 183 -16.50 -4.26 -3.67
N HIS A 184 -15.96 -5.34 -4.24
CA HIS A 184 -16.70 -6.57 -4.53
C HIS A 184 -16.34 -7.72 -3.57
N GLY A 185 -15.14 -7.71 -3.01
CA GLY A 185 -14.70 -8.69 -2.02
C GLY A 185 -13.52 -8.19 -1.20
N ASP A 186 -13.41 -8.71 0.02
CA ASP A 186 -12.31 -8.38 0.93
C ASP A 186 -11.16 -9.37 0.77
N TYR A 187 -9.95 -8.94 1.09
CA TYR A 187 -8.75 -9.77 1.13
C TYR A 187 -8.31 -10.06 2.55
N PHE A 188 -8.23 -11.34 2.90
CA PHE A 188 -7.53 -11.80 4.10
C PHE A 188 -6.07 -12.05 3.76
N VAL A 189 -5.17 -11.43 4.51
CA VAL A 189 -3.74 -11.44 4.23
C VAL A 189 -2.98 -12.18 5.33
N LEU A 190 -2.20 -13.16 4.91
CA LEU A 190 -1.31 -13.93 5.76
C LEU A 190 0.15 -13.64 5.38
N ARG A 191 0.99 -13.37 6.37
CA ARG A 191 2.42 -13.20 6.22
C ARG A 191 3.13 -14.46 6.70
N THR A 192 4.05 -14.99 5.91
CA THR A 192 4.93 -16.10 6.32
C THR A 192 6.39 -15.78 6.06
N ARG A 193 7.31 -16.54 6.66
CA ARG A 193 8.69 -16.60 6.16
C ARG A 193 8.67 -16.85 4.64
N ARG A 194 9.60 -16.24 3.89
CA ARG A 194 9.66 -16.37 2.42
C ARG A 194 9.56 -17.84 2.03
N TYR A 195 8.53 -18.16 1.27
CA TYR A 195 8.25 -19.49 0.74
C TYR A 195 8.96 -19.64 -0.59
N VAL A 196 10.03 -20.42 -0.62
CA VAL A 196 10.79 -20.73 -1.84
C VAL A 196 10.21 -21.98 -2.49
N GLU A 197 9.91 -21.88 -3.78
CA GLU A 197 9.35 -23.00 -4.53
C GLU A 197 10.41 -24.08 -4.81
N ALA A 198 9.96 -25.31 -5.06
CA ALA A 198 10.87 -26.43 -5.30
C ALA A 198 11.70 -26.19 -6.57
N GLY A 199 12.99 -25.86 -6.40
CA GLY A 199 13.92 -25.56 -7.49
C GLY A 199 14.27 -24.08 -7.66
N GLU A 200 13.61 -23.17 -6.94
CA GLU A 200 13.96 -21.75 -6.88
C GLU A 200 15.21 -21.58 -5.99
N LYS A 201 16.28 -21.01 -6.55
CA LYS A 201 17.49 -20.65 -5.80
C LYS A 201 17.52 -19.14 -5.64
N VAL A 202 17.70 -18.69 -4.40
CA VAL A 202 17.85 -17.28 -4.07
C VAL A 202 19.34 -17.04 -3.82
N TYR A 203 19.90 -16.04 -4.50
CA TYR A 203 21.32 -15.70 -4.42
C TYR A 203 21.52 -14.43 -3.60
N VAL A 204 22.72 -14.27 -3.03
CA VAL A 204 23.14 -13.04 -2.35
C VAL A 204 23.12 -11.88 -3.35
N GLU A 205 22.65 -10.73 -2.89
CA GLU A 205 22.56 -9.52 -3.71
C GLU A 205 23.95 -9.05 -4.14
N VAL A 206 24.16 -8.88 -5.45
CA VAL A 206 25.33 -8.21 -6.01
C VAL A 206 24.85 -6.96 -6.73
N ASN A 207 25.59 -5.87 -6.65
CA ASN A 207 25.24 -4.65 -7.37
C ASN A 207 25.42 -4.87 -8.88
N THR A 208 24.31 -4.83 -9.61
CA THR A 208 24.25 -5.03 -11.06
C THR A 208 23.85 -3.75 -11.81
N MET A 209 23.75 -2.62 -11.11
CA MET A 209 23.32 -1.37 -11.74
C MET A 209 24.39 -0.86 -12.71
N PRO A 210 24.02 -0.54 -13.96
CA PRO A 210 24.96 0.03 -14.92
C PRO A 210 25.39 1.43 -14.45
N LYS A 211 26.60 1.86 -14.83
CA LYS A 211 26.99 3.27 -14.67
C LYS A 211 26.01 4.12 -15.49
N PRO A 212 25.47 5.22 -14.96
CA PRO A 212 24.54 6.07 -15.71
C PRO A 212 25.22 6.60 -16.97
N LEU A 213 24.54 6.52 -18.12
CA LEU A 213 25.09 6.91 -19.42
C LEU A 213 25.33 8.44 -19.55
N ARG A 214 24.75 9.22 -18.65
CA ARG A 214 24.88 10.68 -18.52
C ARG A 214 24.87 11.04 -17.03
N LYS A 215 25.59 12.08 -16.63
CA LYS A 215 25.67 12.56 -15.23
C LYS A 215 24.29 12.75 -14.56
N LYS A 216 23.25 13.14 -15.33
CA LYS A 216 21.84 13.32 -14.88
C LYS A 216 20.90 12.14 -15.23
N GLY A 217 21.42 10.97 -15.59
CA GLY A 217 20.60 9.81 -16.01
C GLY A 217 20.02 9.01 -14.84
N VAL A 218 18.69 8.91 -14.75
CA VAL A 218 18.02 8.08 -13.74
C VAL A 218 18.15 6.60 -14.10
N VAL A 219 18.95 5.85 -13.33
CA VAL A 219 19.06 4.40 -13.47
C VAL A 219 18.00 3.73 -12.57
N PRO A 220 17.18 2.81 -13.12
CA PRO A 220 16.30 1.97 -12.32
C PRO A 220 17.01 1.27 -11.17
N VAL A 221 16.54 1.53 -9.94
CA VAL A 221 17.05 0.88 -8.74
C VAL A 221 16.82 -0.63 -8.83
N GLN A 222 17.87 -1.41 -8.55
CA GLN A 222 17.80 -2.87 -8.59
C GLN A 222 16.82 -3.44 -7.55
N PRO A 223 16.04 -4.49 -7.88
CA PRO A 223 15.10 -5.11 -6.95
C PRO A 223 15.82 -5.91 -5.87
N GLU A 224 15.26 -5.90 -4.66
CA GLU A 224 15.78 -6.70 -3.54
C GLU A 224 15.49 -8.19 -3.77
N PRO A 225 16.49 -9.08 -3.60
CA PRO A 225 16.27 -10.51 -3.75
C PRO A 225 15.41 -11.07 -2.61
N GLY A 226 14.95 -12.31 -2.78
CA GLY A 226 14.26 -13.04 -1.72
C GLY A 226 15.08 -13.07 -0.42
N PHE A 227 14.39 -13.08 0.72
CA PHE A 227 14.97 -13.02 2.07
C PHE A 227 15.53 -11.67 2.53
N VAL A 228 15.68 -10.69 1.63
CA VAL A 228 16.24 -9.37 1.92
C VAL A 228 15.15 -8.29 1.83
N GLY A 229 15.23 -7.30 2.73
CA GLY A 229 14.36 -6.12 2.76
C GLY A 229 12.87 -6.42 2.62
N THR A 230 12.24 -5.73 1.67
CA THR A 230 10.82 -5.81 1.34
C THR A 230 10.38 -7.21 0.90
N ASN A 231 11.28 -8.04 0.36
CA ASN A 231 11.04 -9.41 -0.10
C ASN A 231 11.48 -10.49 0.91
N ARG A 232 11.66 -10.12 2.19
CA ARG A 232 11.94 -11.06 3.29
C ARG A 232 10.79 -12.01 3.59
N TYR A 233 9.55 -11.59 3.36
CA TYR A 233 8.35 -12.37 3.68
C TYR A 233 7.56 -12.72 2.42
N THR A 234 6.83 -13.83 2.45
CA THR A 234 5.80 -14.14 1.45
C THR A 234 4.45 -13.76 2.01
N PHE A 235 3.67 -13.06 1.19
CA PHE A 235 2.27 -12.75 1.49
C PHE A 235 1.35 -13.68 0.73
N TRP A 236 0.37 -14.23 1.45
CA TRP A 236 -0.70 -15.06 0.90
C TRP A 236 -2.01 -14.34 1.09
N VAL A 237 -2.88 -14.41 0.09
CA VAL A 237 -4.16 -13.74 0.07
C VAL A 237 -5.28 -14.72 -0.22
N THR A 238 -6.40 -14.55 0.46
CA THR A 238 -7.65 -15.26 0.13
C THR A 238 -8.84 -14.31 0.26
N THR A 239 -9.87 -14.49 -0.57
CA THR A 239 -11.10 -13.69 -0.51
C THR A 239 -12.13 -14.26 0.48
N ALA A 240 -12.07 -15.56 0.74
CA ALA A 240 -12.93 -16.24 1.69
C ALA A 240 -12.15 -17.33 2.45
N PRO A 241 -12.52 -17.67 3.69
CA PRO A 241 -11.81 -18.70 4.46
C PRO A 241 -11.77 -20.07 3.77
N SER A 242 -12.76 -20.40 2.94
CA SER A 242 -12.81 -21.66 2.17
C SER A 242 -12.19 -21.58 0.78
N ALA A 243 -11.85 -20.38 0.31
CA ALA A 243 -11.19 -20.19 -0.98
C ALA A 243 -9.69 -20.56 -0.90
N ALA A 244 -9.10 -20.86 -2.06
CA ALA A 244 -7.69 -21.18 -2.16
C ALA A 244 -6.82 -19.94 -1.87
N TRP A 245 -5.76 -20.14 -1.11
CA TRP A 245 -4.77 -19.09 -0.83
C TRP A 245 -3.86 -18.88 -2.04
N GLN A 246 -3.76 -17.63 -2.48
CA GLN A 246 -2.93 -17.22 -3.60
C GLN A 246 -1.67 -16.52 -3.08
N LYS A 247 -0.51 -16.92 -3.59
CA LYS A 247 0.78 -16.29 -3.28
C LYS A 247 0.90 -14.98 -4.07
N LEU A 248 1.21 -13.88 -3.39
CA LEU A 248 1.52 -12.61 -4.06
C LEU A 248 2.93 -12.64 -4.66
N PRO A 249 3.17 -11.91 -5.77
CA PRO A 249 4.50 -11.80 -6.37
C PRO A 249 5.47 -11.03 -5.44
N ASP A 250 6.76 -11.16 -5.73
CA ASP A 250 7.78 -10.29 -5.12
C ASP A 250 7.65 -8.87 -5.70
N VAL A 251 8.02 -7.88 -4.89
CA VAL A 251 7.85 -6.46 -5.23
C VAL A 251 9.15 -5.84 -5.69
N THR A 252 9.06 -4.87 -6.60
CA THR A 252 10.21 -4.06 -7.03
C THR A 252 10.12 -2.62 -6.49
N PRO A 253 11.26 -1.91 -6.33
CA PRO A 253 11.25 -0.52 -5.89
C PRO A 253 10.42 0.40 -6.80
N GLN A 254 10.46 0.14 -8.12
CA GLN A 254 9.62 0.85 -9.10
C GLN A 254 8.12 0.71 -8.82
N GLN A 255 7.66 -0.51 -8.50
CA GLN A 255 6.25 -0.75 -8.17
C GLN A 255 5.85 -0.04 -6.87
N ILE A 256 6.74 -0.01 -5.87
CA ILE A 256 6.51 0.70 -4.61
C ILE A 256 6.37 2.20 -4.86
N ASN A 257 7.26 2.79 -5.67
CA ASN A 257 7.24 4.20 -5.99
C ASN A 257 5.99 4.57 -6.81
N ALA A 258 5.65 3.79 -7.84
CA ALA A 258 4.42 3.98 -8.58
C ALA A 258 3.16 3.86 -7.69
N ALA A 259 3.16 2.93 -6.72
CA ALA A 259 2.06 2.80 -5.78
C ALA A 259 1.95 4.00 -4.80
N ARG A 260 3.02 4.76 -4.55
CA ARG A 260 2.97 5.98 -3.72
C ARG A 260 2.18 7.10 -4.37
N GLU A 261 2.19 7.15 -5.69
CA GLU A 261 1.51 8.17 -6.51
C GLU A 261 0.04 7.83 -6.80
N VAL A 262 -0.43 6.64 -6.43
CA VAL A 262 -1.78 6.16 -6.74
C VAL A 262 -2.63 6.02 -5.48
N LYS A 263 -3.84 6.56 -5.52
CA LYS A 263 -4.92 6.24 -4.57
C LYS A 263 -6.01 5.45 -5.30
N HIS A 264 -6.12 4.16 -4.96
CA HIS A 264 -7.07 3.24 -5.58
C HIS A 264 -7.76 2.39 -4.50
N PHE A 265 -9.07 2.17 -4.64
CA PHE A 265 -9.80 1.22 -3.81
C PHE A 265 -9.72 -0.17 -4.42
N PHE A 266 -9.34 -1.16 -3.61
CA PHE A 266 -9.28 -2.54 -4.05
C PHE A 266 -10.64 -3.05 -4.55
N THR A 267 -10.64 -3.84 -5.61
CA THR A 267 -11.86 -4.41 -6.19
C THR A 267 -12.22 -5.73 -5.54
N GLY A 268 -11.23 -6.52 -5.10
CA GLY A 268 -11.43 -7.91 -4.66
C GLY A 268 -11.08 -8.94 -5.74
N ASP A 269 -10.66 -8.49 -6.93
CA ASP A 269 -10.08 -9.34 -7.98
C ASP A 269 -8.58 -9.03 -8.19
N LEU A 270 -7.74 -10.05 -8.04
CA LEU A 270 -6.27 -9.90 -8.06
C LEU A 270 -5.72 -9.55 -9.45
N ASP A 271 -6.48 -9.86 -10.51
CA ASP A 271 -6.07 -9.60 -11.90
C ASP A 271 -6.63 -8.28 -12.46
N ALA A 272 -7.39 -7.53 -11.66
CA ALA A 272 -7.98 -6.27 -12.09
C ALA A 272 -6.92 -5.19 -12.39
N PRO A 273 -7.14 -4.34 -13.41
CA PRO A 273 -6.28 -3.19 -13.68
C PRO A 273 -6.54 -2.05 -12.67
N VAL A 274 -5.47 -1.40 -12.20
CA VAL A 274 -5.54 -0.41 -11.11
C VAL A 274 -5.67 1.03 -11.63
N SER A 275 -4.67 1.51 -12.37
CA SER A 275 -4.59 2.89 -12.88
C SER A 275 -3.72 2.94 -14.12
N VAL A 276 -3.89 3.97 -14.95
CA VAL A 276 -3.01 4.23 -16.11
C VAL A 276 -1.57 4.50 -15.69
N THR A 277 -1.36 5.09 -14.50
CA THR A 277 -0.04 5.34 -13.90
C THR A 277 0.56 4.10 -13.24
N PHE A 278 -0.21 3.04 -13.08
CA PHE A 278 0.24 1.77 -12.49
C PHE A 278 -0.04 0.62 -13.45
N PRO A 279 0.91 0.30 -14.35
CA PRO A 279 0.71 -0.65 -15.45
C PRO A 279 0.61 -2.13 -15.03
N TRP A 280 0.60 -2.44 -13.72
CA TRP A 280 0.52 -3.80 -13.19
C TRP A 280 -0.88 -4.12 -12.63
N SER A 281 -1.12 -5.40 -12.33
CA SER A 281 -2.38 -5.87 -11.76
C SER A 281 -2.56 -5.47 -10.29
N GLU A 282 -3.80 -5.61 -9.81
CA GLU A 282 -4.18 -5.38 -8.42
C GLU A 282 -3.35 -6.24 -7.44
N ALA A 283 -2.95 -7.46 -7.81
CA ALA A 283 -2.06 -8.30 -6.99
C ALA A 283 -0.71 -7.62 -6.69
N VAL A 284 -0.11 -6.96 -7.68
CA VAL A 284 1.16 -6.24 -7.53
C VAL A 284 0.95 -4.97 -6.72
N PHE A 285 -0.16 -4.26 -6.93
CA PHE A 285 -0.52 -3.09 -6.14
C PHE A 285 -0.76 -3.45 -4.67
N LEU A 286 -1.50 -4.53 -4.40
CA LEU A 286 -1.76 -5.07 -3.07
C LEU A 286 -0.45 -5.43 -2.37
N ARG A 287 0.47 -6.11 -3.07
CA ARG A 287 1.79 -6.45 -2.56
C ARG A 287 2.62 -5.20 -2.21
N ALA A 288 2.60 -4.18 -3.05
CA ALA A 288 3.30 -2.92 -2.82
C ALA A 288 2.71 -2.15 -1.63
N GLN A 289 1.37 -2.10 -1.52
CA GLN A 289 0.69 -1.51 -0.36
C GLN A 289 1.02 -2.26 0.93
N LEU A 290 1.05 -3.59 0.90
CA LEU A 290 1.43 -4.40 2.06
C LEU A 290 2.86 -4.08 2.50
N ALA A 291 3.83 -3.95 1.60
CA ALA A 291 5.20 -3.56 1.95
C ALA A 291 5.24 -2.19 2.66
N ARG A 292 4.49 -1.21 2.14
CA ARG A 292 4.39 0.15 2.71
C ARG A 292 3.70 0.17 4.07
N ILE A 293 2.68 -0.67 4.27
CA ILE A 293 1.97 -0.79 5.55
C ILE A 293 2.88 -1.51 6.55
N THR A 294 3.48 -2.64 6.19
CA THR A 294 4.30 -3.42 7.11
C THR A 294 5.53 -2.67 7.60
N SER A 295 6.22 -1.94 6.72
CA SER A 295 7.36 -1.09 7.12
C SER A 295 6.94 0.02 8.06
N ALA A 296 5.81 0.71 7.78
CA ALA A 296 5.36 1.86 8.57
C ALA A 296 4.61 1.51 9.86
N THR A 297 4.05 0.30 9.98
CA THR A 297 3.14 -0.05 11.08
C THR A 297 3.53 -1.27 11.88
N SER A 298 4.70 -1.87 11.61
CA SER A 298 5.25 -2.94 12.43
C SER A 298 5.90 -2.33 13.66
N ILE A 299 5.16 -2.24 14.76
CA ILE A 299 5.63 -1.66 16.02
C ILE A 299 5.57 -2.69 17.15
N ALA A 300 6.43 -2.53 18.15
CA ALA A 300 6.47 -3.39 19.32
C ALA A 300 6.76 -2.58 20.59
N PRO A 301 6.38 -3.08 21.77
CA PRO A 301 6.86 -2.52 23.03
C PRO A 301 8.39 -2.54 23.10
N GLN A 302 8.99 -1.47 23.62
CA GLN A 302 10.43 -1.36 23.76
C GLN A 302 11.00 -2.52 24.59
N GLY A 303 12.05 -3.17 24.09
CA GLY A 303 12.70 -4.33 24.72
C GLY A 303 12.00 -5.68 24.48
N ALA A 304 10.88 -5.71 23.74
CA ALA A 304 10.20 -6.96 23.40
C ALA A 304 10.90 -7.74 22.28
N LEU A 305 11.66 -7.04 21.45
CA LEU A 305 12.38 -7.56 20.31
C LEU A 305 13.83 -7.08 20.37
N GLU A 306 14.74 -7.91 19.89
CA GLU A 306 16.16 -7.60 19.72
C GLU A 306 16.62 -7.95 18.31
N GLU A 307 17.74 -7.36 17.89
CA GLU A 307 18.44 -7.78 16.68
C GLU A 307 19.04 -9.16 16.88
N PRO A 308 18.87 -10.09 15.93
CA PRO A 308 19.55 -11.37 16.01
C PRO A 308 21.06 -11.16 16.02
N GLU A 309 21.78 -11.90 16.87
CA GLU A 309 23.24 -11.90 16.83
C GLU A 309 23.71 -12.26 15.40
N PRO A 310 24.67 -11.50 14.84
CA PRO A 310 25.19 -11.80 13.52
C PRO A 310 25.73 -13.24 13.55
N PRO A 311 25.44 -14.05 12.52
CA PRO A 311 25.98 -15.40 12.46
C PRO A 311 27.50 -15.28 12.57
N VAL A 312 28.09 -16.03 13.51
CA VAL A 312 29.54 -16.22 13.54
C VAL A 312 29.86 -16.95 12.24
N GLU A 313 30.31 -16.22 11.23
CA GLU A 313 30.89 -16.83 10.05
C GLU A 313 32.07 -17.65 10.55
N SER A 314 31.91 -18.98 10.55
CA SER A 314 33.02 -19.86 10.87
C SER A 314 34.12 -19.54 9.87
N GLU A 315 35.28 -19.11 10.38
CA GLU A 315 36.51 -18.83 9.63
C GLU A 315 36.92 -19.97 8.66
N GLU A 316 36.30 -21.15 8.78
CA GLU A 316 36.40 -22.29 7.85
C GLU A 316 35.90 -22.00 6.41
N GLU A 317 35.16 -20.92 6.15
CA GLU A 317 34.81 -20.51 4.77
C GLU A 317 35.79 -19.51 4.13
N GLU A 318 36.76 -18.97 4.89
CA GLU A 318 37.80 -18.08 4.36
C GLU A 318 39.10 -18.82 3.93
N GLU A 319 39.22 -20.13 4.19
CA GLU A 319 40.45 -20.90 3.93
C GLU A 319 40.57 -21.51 2.52
N ASP A 320 39.71 -21.14 1.57
CA ASP A 320 39.79 -21.61 0.16
C ASP A 320 40.18 -20.47 -0.82
N GLY A 321 41.08 -19.59 -0.38
CA GLY A 321 41.38 -18.29 -1.02
C GLY A 321 42.70 -18.14 -1.78
N ASP A 322 43.46 -19.20 -2.08
CA ASP A 322 44.70 -19.11 -2.89
C ASP A 322 44.61 -20.00 -4.14
N ALA A 323 43.77 -19.61 -5.11
CA ALA A 323 43.78 -20.19 -6.46
C ALA A 323 43.34 -19.17 -7.52
N GLU A 324 44.33 -18.80 -8.33
CA GLU A 324 44.33 -18.04 -9.59
C GLU A 324 42.97 -17.60 -10.17
N GLU A 325 42.85 -16.27 -10.21
CA GLU A 325 42.09 -15.40 -11.10
C GLU A 325 41.83 -16.02 -12.50
N THR A 326 40.55 -16.20 -12.88
CA THR A 326 39.96 -16.21 -14.26
C THR A 326 38.62 -16.96 -14.39
N VAL A 327 38.07 -17.58 -13.34
CA VAL A 327 36.71 -18.17 -13.41
C VAL A 327 35.76 -17.42 -12.47
N ALA A 328 34.75 -16.76 -13.05
CA ALA A 328 33.68 -16.11 -12.31
C ALA A 328 33.11 -17.06 -11.25
N ARG A 329 33.28 -16.72 -9.97
CA ARG A 329 32.81 -17.54 -8.84
C ARG A 329 31.28 -17.68 -8.94
N PRO A 330 30.71 -18.88 -8.74
CA PRO A 330 29.26 -19.03 -8.73
C PRO A 330 28.66 -18.21 -7.58
N PRO A 331 27.51 -17.52 -7.79
CA PRO A 331 26.90 -16.69 -6.76
C PRO A 331 26.52 -17.52 -5.52
N LYS A 332 26.84 -17.01 -4.33
CA LYS A 332 26.52 -17.66 -3.04
C LYS A 332 24.99 -17.70 -2.85
N GLU A 333 24.47 -18.83 -2.36
CA GLU A 333 23.03 -18.98 -2.05
C GLU A 333 22.68 -18.20 -0.77
N ALA A 334 21.64 -17.36 -0.83
CA ALA A 334 21.22 -16.53 0.30
C ALA A 334 20.52 -17.37 1.37
N LYS A 335 20.90 -17.15 2.64
CA LYS A 335 20.24 -17.74 3.81
C LYS A 335 19.22 -16.74 4.37
N TYR A 336 18.10 -17.24 4.87
CA TYR A 336 17.12 -16.38 5.55
C TYR A 336 17.61 -16.00 6.94
N HIS A 337 17.66 -14.70 7.18
CA HIS A 337 17.90 -14.12 8.49
C HIS A 337 16.66 -13.34 8.93
N PRO A 338 16.10 -13.63 10.13
CA PRO A 338 15.01 -12.83 10.67
C PRO A 338 15.50 -11.40 10.89
N PHE A 339 14.60 -10.43 10.82
CA PHE A 339 14.96 -9.04 11.09
C PHE A 339 15.08 -8.73 12.59
N THR A 340 14.20 -9.33 13.37
CA THR A 340 14.10 -9.17 14.82
C THR A 340 13.71 -10.49 15.46
N VAL A 341 14.19 -10.76 16.67
CA VAL A 341 13.85 -11.96 17.45
C VAL A 341 13.17 -11.56 18.77
N PRO A 342 12.15 -12.29 19.24
CA PRO A 342 11.55 -12.05 20.56
C PRO A 342 12.54 -12.33 21.69
N VAL A 343 12.67 -11.37 22.61
CA VAL A 343 13.49 -11.52 23.82
C VAL A 343 12.81 -12.50 24.77
N ALA A 344 13.52 -13.56 25.18
CA ALA A 344 12.94 -14.65 25.97
C ALA A 344 12.44 -14.20 27.36
N ASP A 345 13.15 -13.27 27.98
CA ASP A 345 12.86 -12.78 29.35
C ASP A 345 11.82 -11.65 29.37
N PHE A 346 11.33 -11.21 28.20
CA PHE A 346 10.43 -10.07 28.12
C PHE A 346 9.03 -10.41 28.68
N GLY A 347 8.60 -9.60 29.65
CA GLY A 347 7.29 -9.74 30.29
C GLY A 347 7.25 -10.78 31.41
N GLU A 348 8.39 -11.35 31.84
CA GLU A 348 8.42 -12.19 33.07
C GLU A 348 8.00 -11.40 34.31
N GLU A 349 8.40 -10.13 34.39
CA GLU A 349 7.92 -9.19 35.40
C GLU A 349 6.52 -8.66 35.03
N GLU A 350 5.61 -8.68 36.00
CA GLU A 350 4.26 -8.13 35.81
C GLU A 350 4.33 -6.60 35.67
N MET A 351 4.30 -6.13 34.43
CA MET A 351 4.14 -4.72 34.11
C MET A 351 2.66 -4.37 33.98
N ASP A 352 2.25 -3.22 34.52
CA ASP A 352 0.93 -2.67 34.21
C ASP A 352 0.96 -2.12 32.79
N VAL A 353 0.12 -2.67 31.91
CA VAL A 353 -0.01 -2.26 30.50
C VAL A 353 -0.30 -0.76 30.35
N ALA A 354 -0.89 -0.10 31.36
CA ALA A 354 -1.07 1.36 31.34
C ALA A 354 0.25 2.17 31.41
N GLN A 355 1.37 1.55 31.79
CA GLN A 355 2.69 2.17 31.80
C GLN A 355 3.35 2.12 30.42
N LEU A 356 2.83 1.35 29.47
CA LEU A 356 3.25 1.37 28.07
C LEU A 356 2.68 2.61 27.38
N THR A 357 3.18 3.78 27.76
CA THR A 357 2.91 5.05 27.09
C THR A 357 3.55 5.07 25.69
N ILE A 358 3.20 6.06 24.86
CA ILE A 358 3.60 6.13 23.43
C ILE A 358 5.12 6.11 23.24
N ASP A 359 5.87 6.68 24.18
CA ASP A 359 7.34 6.68 24.26
C ASP A 359 7.96 5.28 24.38
N ARG A 360 7.21 4.30 24.88
CA ARG A 360 7.67 2.91 25.06
C ARG A 360 7.32 1.99 23.89
N TRP A 361 6.96 2.57 22.74
CA TRP A 361 6.72 1.84 21.51
C TRP A 361 7.77 2.21 20.48
N VAL A 362 8.29 1.20 19.80
CA VAL A 362 9.37 1.34 18.82
C VAL A 362 9.02 0.63 17.52
N HIS A 363 9.58 1.10 16.41
CA HIS A 363 9.47 0.43 15.12
C HIS A 363 10.25 -0.89 15.13
N ALA A 364 9.61 -1.97 14.70
CA ALA A 364 10.15 -3.32 14.63
C ALA A 364 10.37 -3.81 13.19
N GLY A 365 9.98 -3.00 12.20
CA GLY A 365 10.18 -3.25 10.77
C GLY A 365 11.28 -2.36 10.19
N GLY A 366 11.79 -2.72 9.01
CA GLY A 366 12.76 -1.89 8.29
C GLY A 366 12.10 -0.62 7.77
N TYR A 367 12.84 0.49 7.80
CA TYR A 367 12.39 1.72 7.18
C TYR A 367 12.39 1.59 5.66
N LEU A 368 11.31 2.01 5.01
CA LEU A 368 11.18 1.97 3.56
C LEU A 368 11.59 3.32 2.95
N TYR A 369 12.79 3.35 2.37
CA TYR A 369 13.43 4.54 1.81
C TYR A 369 12.66 5.15 0.63
N PRO A 370 12.88 6.44 0.32
CA PRO A 370 12.29 7.11 -0.85
C PRO A 370 12.59 6.40 -2.17
N ASN A 371 13.76 5.74 -2.28
CA ASN A 371 14.13 4.92 -3.43
C ASN A 371 13.26 3.65 -3.62
N GLY A 372 12.45 3.26 -2.63
CA GLY A 372 11.55 2.10 -2.69
C GLY A 372 12.16 0.80 -2.15
N ARG A 373 13.33 0.85 -1.51
CA ARG A 373 14.00 -0.28 -0.84
C ARG A 373 13.94 -0.17 0.68
N GLU A 374 14.14 -1.28 1.38
CA GLU A 374 14.38 -1.31 2.83
C GLU A 374 15.87 -1.42 3.16
N THR A 375 16.69 -1.91 2.24
CA THR A 375 18.16 -1.98 2.40
C THR A 375 18.87 -1.03 1.43
N LYS A 376 20.00 -0.49 1.86
CA LYS A 376 20.91 0.24 0.97
C LYS A 376 21.43 -0.70 -0.12
N VAL A 377 21.61 -0.15 -1.32
CA VAL A 377 22.21 -0.90 -2.43
C VAL A 377 23.66 -1.26 -2.04
N PRO A 378 24.08 -2.53 -2.18
CA PRO A 378 25.49 -2.89 -1.96
C PRO A 378 26.41 -2.01 -2.79
N LYS A 379 27.55 -1.58 -2.23
CA LYS A 379 28.56 -0.86 -3.01
C LYS A 379 29.02 -1.74 -4.17
N ARG A 380 29.24 -1.14 -5.33
CA ARG A 380 29.78 -1.85 -6.49
C ARG A 380 31.22 -2.24 -6.14
N GLU A 381 31.54 -3.54 -6.23
CA GLU A 381 32.93 -3.98 -6.25
C GLU A 381 33.50 -3.49 -7.58
N GLU A 382 34.26 -2.40 -7.53
CA GLU A 382 35.11 -1.99 -8.64
C GLU A 382 36.21 -3.05 -8.73
N LEU A 383 36.10 -3.94 -9.70
CA LEU A 383 37.29 -4.65 -10.16
C LEU A 383 38.29 -3.57 -10.55
N GLU A 384 39.52 -3.68 -10.08
CA GLU A 384 40.67 -2.87 -10.50
C GLU A 384 40.95 -3.10 -12.00
N GLU A 385 40.01 -2.73 -12.86
CA GLU A 385 40.30 -2.45 -14.26
C GLU A 385 40.96 -1.07 -14.23
N GLU A 386 42.24 -1.05 -14.61
CA GLU A 386 43.11 0.11 -14.71
C GLU A 386 42.31 1.40 -14.99
N GLU A 387 42.52 2.43 -14.18
CA GLU A 387 42.10 3.79 -14.47
C GLU A 387 42.54 4.16 -15.90
N GLU A 388 41.68 3.96 -16.90
CA GLU A 388 41.71 4.81 -18.08
C GLU A 388 41.33 6.20 -17.55
N GLU A 389 42.35 7.02 -17.30
CA GLU A 389 42.22 8.45 -17.01
C GLU A 389 41.21 9.03 -18.01
N GLU A 390 39.99 9.34 -17.53
CA GLU A 390 39.08 10.19 -18.30
C GLU A 390 39.82 11.52 -18.55
N PRO A 391 39.79 12.08 -19.77
CA PRO A 391 40.53 13.30 -20.07
C PRO A 391 40.08 14.43 -19.15
N ALA A 392 41.05 15.14 -18.61
CA ALA A 392 40.86 16.28 -17.71
C ALA A 392 39.81 17.23 -18.27
N VAL A 393 38.79 17.51 -17.44
CA VAL A 393 37.76 18.52 -17.70
C VAL A 393 38.46 19.87 -17.86
N VAL A 394 38.23 20.51 -19.00
CA VAL A 394 38.65 21.87 -19.35
C VAL A 394 38.04 22.84 -18.32
N ASP A 395 38.84 23.84 -17.92
CA ASP A 395 38.55 24.91 -16.95
C ASP A 395 37.12 25.49 -17.11
N PRO A 396 36.31 25.64 -16.04
CA PRO A 396 34.90 26.03 -16.12
C PRO A 396 34.67 27.55 -16.32
N GLU A 397 35.63 28.31 -16.85
CA GLU A 397 35.53 29.77 -16.95
C GLU A 397 34.98 30.32 -18.30
N ASP A 398 34.65 29.49 -19.29
CA ASP A 398 34.26 29.98 -20.64
C ASP A 398 32.85 29.59 -21.16
N ASP A 399 31.95 29.11 -20.29
CA ASP A 399 30.53 28.90 -20.67
C ASP A 399 29.57 29.52 -19.63
N PRO A 400 28.85 30.61 -19.96
CA PRO A 400 27.91 31.24 -19.03
C PRO A 400 26.65 30.39 -18.76
N GLU A 401 26.44 29.26 -19.45
CA GLU A 401 25.38 28.28 -19.11
C GLU A 401 25.86 27.19 -18.12
N ALA A 402 27.17 27.07 -17.85
CA ALA A 402 27.73 26.08 -16.93
C ALA A 402 27.77 26.54 -15.45
N ALA A 403 27.52 27.83 -15.18
CA ALA A 403 27.62 28.42 -13.85
C ALA A 403 26.37 28.25 -12.97
N GLU A 404 25.26 27.71 -13.49
CA GLU A 404 24.05 27.42 -12.70
C GLU A 404 23.93 25.95 -12.24
N ASP A 405 24.84 25.08 -12.66
CA ASP A 405 24.87 23.66 -12.27
C ASP A 405 25.81 23.45 -11.05
N GLU A 406 25.58 24.18 -9.96
CA GLU A 406 26.08 23.76 -8.65
C GLU A 406 25.34 22.46 -8.26
N GLU A 407 26.07 21.36 -8.17
CA GLU A 407 25.58 20.07 -7.70
C GLU A 407 24.88 20.26 -6.33
N GLU A 408 23.55 20.12 -6.27
CA GLU A 408 22.93 19.76 -4.99
C GLU A 408 23.56 18.41 -4.59
N PRO A 409 24.28 18.33 -3.46
CA PRO A 409 24.85 17.06 -3.03
C PRO A 409 23.70 16.07 -2.91
N ALA A 410 23.81 14.92 -3.57
CA ALA A 410 22.88 13.83 -3.35
C ALA A 410 22.93 13.52 -1.84
N GLU A 411 21.92 14.00 -1.11
CA GLU A 411 21.81 13.87 0.33
C GLU A 411 22.13 12.43 0.69
N GLU A 412 23.21 12.22 1.46
CA GLU A 412 23.51 10.90 2.00
C GLU A 412 22.29 10.47 2.81
N GLU A 413 21.50 9.51 2.30
CA GLU A 413 20.30 9.03 2.99
C GLU A 413 20.71 8.56 4.40
N GLU A 414 20.32 9.33 5.42
CA GLU A 414 20.61 9.02 6.82
C GLU A 414 20.03 7.64 7.16
N ASP A 415 20.86 6.79 7.77
CA ASP A 415 20.42 5.48 8.21
C ASP A 415 19.42 5.63 9.35
N VAL A 416 18.16 5.28 9.09
CA VAL A 416 17.14 5.21 10.13
C VAL A 416 17.42 3.98 10.98
N GLU A 417 17.89 4.20 12.21
CA GLU A 417 18.18 3.13 13.16
C GLU A 417 16.96 2.26 13.44
N LEU A 418 17.19 0.96 13.65
CA LEU A 418 16.15 0.05 14.09
C LEU A 418 15.67 0.43 15.49
N PHE A 419 14.42 0.13 15.82
CA PHE A 419 13.80 0.48 17.10
C PHE A 419 13.69 2.00 17.35
N ALA A 420 13.63 2.80 16.28
CA ALA A 420 13.26 4.20 16.37
C ALA A 420 11.93 4.38 17.13
N PRO A 421 11.87 5.30 18.11
CA PRO A 421 10.67 5.50 18.92
C PRO A 421 9.56 6.16 18.09
N ILE A 422 8.34 5.64 18.19
CA ILE A 422 7.20 6.10 17.38
C ILE A 422 6.75 7.54 17.72
N GLN A 423 7.21 8.07 18.86
CA GLN A 423 6.92 9.43 19.29
C GLN A 423 7.51 10.47 18.33
N ASN A 424 8.57 10.11 17.60
CA ASN A 424 9.19 10.98 16.61
C ASN A 424 8.38 11.04 15.31
N ASP A 425 7.39 10.17 15.12
CA ASP A 425 6.55 10.20 13.93
C ASP A 425 5.45 11.27 14.06
N TYR A 426 5.41 12.20 13.10
CA TYR A 426 4.37 13.22 13.03
C TYR A 426 3.70 13.28 11.65
N LEU A 427 2.56 13.96 11.61
CA LEU A 427 1.82 14.41 10.44
C LEU A 427 1.75 15.94 10.49
N TYR A 428 1.78 16.60 9.35
CA TYR A 428 1.55 18.03 9.27
C TYR A 428 0.05 18.27 9.03
N ALA A 429 -0.62 18.95 9.97
CA ALA A 429 -1.95 19.47 9.73
C ALA A 429 -1.86 20.77 8.93
N VAL A 430 -2.41 20.76 7.73
CA VAL A 430 -2.69 21.98 6.97
C VAL A 430 -3.91 22.64 7.62
N VAL A 431 -3.71 23.80 8.24
CA VAL A 431 -4.81 24.64 8.73
C VAL A 431 -5.14 25.64 7.63
N ASP A 432 -6.32 25.49 7.00
CA ASP A 432 -6.85 26.51 6.09
C ASP A 432 -7.19 27.76 6.93
N VAL A 433 -6.23 28.67 7.04
CA VAL A 433 -6.48 30.01 7.59
C VAL A 433 -7.33 30.75 6.55
N PRO A 434 -8.57 31.15 6.87
CA PRO A 434 -9.40 31.89 5.92
C PRO A 434 -8.66 33.18 5.57
N GLN A 435 -8.23 33.33 4.32
CA GLN A 435 -7.66 34.60 3.88
C GLN A 435 -8.78 35.66 3.90
N PRO A 436 -8.54 36.84 4.50
CA PRO A 436 -9.50 37.93 4.40
C PRO A 436 -9.70 38.29 2.92
N PRO A 437 -10.92 38.64 2.50
CA PRO A 437 -11.17 39.05 1.12
C PRO A 437 -10.21 40.19 0.75
N PRO A 438 -9.66 40.20 -0.48
CA PRO A 438 -8.79 41.28 -0.92
C PRO A 438 -9.53 42.61 -0.74
N VAL A 439 -8.89 43.55 -0.05
CA VAL A 439 -9.38 44.91 0.08
C VAL A 439 -9.30 45.50 -1.32
N VAL A 440 -10.45 45.73 -1.94
CA VAL A 440 -10.57 46.60 -3.11
C VAL A 440 -10.40 47.99 -2.53
N ASP A 441 -9.22 48.58 -2.69
CA ASP A 441 -8.99 49.99 -2.33
C ASP A 441 -9.77 50.83 -3.35
N ASP A 442 -10.98 51.27 -2.95
CA ASP A 442 -11.83 52.22 -3.68
C ASP A 442 -11.29 53.67 -3.57
N GLU A 443 -9.97 53.88 -3.56
CA GLU A 443 -9.34 55.22 -3.42
C GLU A 443 -8.72 55.78 -4.71
N ASP A 444 -8.85 55.11 -5.86
CA ASP A 444 -8.33 55.61 -7.15
C ASP A 444 -9.38 56.29 -8.05
N GLU A 445 -10.48 56.80 -7.48
CA GLU A 445 -11.41 57.70 -8.18
C GLU A 445 -11.42 59.09 -7.51
N GLU A 446 -10.34 59.87 -7.68
CA GLU A 446 -10.32 61.33 -7.77
C GLU A 446 -8.86 61.83 -7.68
N GLU A 447 -8.22 62.15 -8.81
CA GLU A 447 -7.45 63.39 -9.03
C GLU A 447 -6.92 63.42 -10.49
N GLU A 448 -7.58 64.23 -11.32
CA GLU A 448 -7.10 64.70 -12.62
C GLU A 448 -6.22 65.95 -12.36
N ASP A 449 -4.95 65.95 -12.79
CA ASP A 449 -4.25 67.05 -13.51
C ASP A 449 -2.71 67.05 -13.31
N GLY A 450 -1.98 66.88 -14.41
CA GLY A 450 -0.69 67.56 -14.62
C GLY A 450 0.60 66.72 -14.61
N GLY A 451 1.07 66.33 -15.81
CA GLY A 451 2.51 66.12 -16.07
C GLY A 451 2.84 64.94 -16.98
N GLU A 452 2.93 65.19 -18.30
CA GLU A 452 3.71 64.35 -19.22
C GLU A 452 5.21 64.49 -18.88
N GLU A 453 5.91 63.37 -18.70
CA GLU A 453 7.18 63.06 -19.38
C GLU A 453 7.52 61.58 -19.10
N GLY A 454 7.88 60.85 -20.16
CA GLY A 454 7.79 59.39 -20.22
C GLY A 454 8.94 58.61 -19.60
N GLU A 455 8.65 57.34 -19.33
CA GLU A 455 9.62 56.24 -19.29
C GLU A 455 8.85 54.93 -19.55
N ASP A 456 9.45 54.05 -20.34
CA ASP A 456 8.85 52.86 -20.94
C ASP A 456 8.29 51.89 -19.89
N GLY A 457 7.04 51.48 -20.08
CA GLY A 457 6.40 50.45 -19.27
C GLY A 457 6.87 49.06 -19.67
N GLU A 458 7.58 48.38 -18.76
CA GLU A 458 7.56 46.92 -18.71
C GLU A 458 6.21 46.47 -18.16
N GLU A 459 5.42 45.83 -19.03
CA GLU A 459 4.26 45.04 -18.64
C GLU A 459 4.74 43.94 -17.67
N LYS A 460 4.47 44.10 -16.37
CA LYS A 460 4.48 42.97 -15.44
C LYS A 460 3.30 42.08 -15.82
N GLU A 461 3.57 41.03 -16.60
CA GLU A 461 2.67 39.89 -16.70
C GLU A 461 2.32 39.44 -15.27
N ALA A 462 1.03 39.48 -14.95
CA ALA A 462 0.51 38.84 -13.77
C ALA A 462 0.85 37.35 -13.88
N GLY A 463 1.81 36.89 -13.08
CA GLY A 463 2.25 35.50 -13.05
C GLY A 463 1.05 34.57 -12.96
N GLU A 464 1.02 33.57 -13.85
CA GLU A 464 0.09 32.45 -13.74
C GLU A 464 0.09 31.93 -12.30
N PRO A 465 -1.07 31.59 -11.72
CA PRO A 465 -1.07 30.90 -10.43
C PRO A 465 -0.26 29.62 -10.60
N ASP A 466 0.84 29.56 -9.86
CA ASP A 466 1.74 28.42 -9.80
C ASP A 466 0.93 27.16 -9.45
N ASN A 467 0.59 26.39 -10.49
CA ASN A 467 -0.14 25.13 -10.41
C ASN A 467 0.84 23.95 -10.23
N THR A 468 2.08 24.22 -9.81
CA THR A 468 3.02 23.16 -9.48
C THR A 468 2.47 22.38 -8.28
N PRO A 469 2.32 21.04 -8.38
CA PRO A 469 1.90 20.24 -7.25
C PRO A 469 2.88 20.46 -6.10
N LEU A 470 2.37 20.87 -4.94
CA LEU A 470 3.19 20.98 -3.72
C LEU A 470 3.94 19.66 -3.53
N LYS A 471 5.27 19.72 -3.63
CA LYS A 471 6.17 18.58 -3.38
C LYS A 471 5.84 18.03 -1.99
N GLN A 472 5.93 16.70 -1.80
CA GLN A 472 5.84 16.13 -0.46
C GLN A 472 7.00 16.71 0.36
N LEU A 473 6.67 17.66 1.24
CA LEU A 473 7.66 18.34 2.07
C LEU A 473 8.33 17.32 2.97
N ARG A 474 9.67 17.35 2.98
CA ARG A 474 10.49 16.58 3.91
C ARG A 474 10.45 17.25 5.28
N SER A 475 10.93 16.52 6.30
CA SER A 475 11.04 17.03 7.68
C SER A 475 11.79 18.35 7.76
N ASP A 476 12.71 18.58 6.83
CA ASP A 476 13.71 19.64 6.88
C ASP A 476 13.26 20.91 6.11
N ASP A 477 12.19 20.79 5.30
CA ASP A 477 11.65 21.88 4.46
C ASP A 477 10.70 22.82 5.22
N VAL A 478 10.36 22.54 6.49
CA VAL A 478 9.35 23.30 7.25
C VAL A 478 9.94 23.78 8.58
N PRO A 479 10.21 25.09 8.73
CA PRO A 479 10.58 25.67 10.01
C PRO A 479 9.54 25.34 11.09
N ASP A 480 10.00 24.95 12.29
CA ASP A 480 9.14 24.54 13.42
C ASP A 480 8.09 25.61 13.84
N ASP A 481 8.27 26.86 13.41
CA ASP A 481 7.44 28.02 13.76
C ASP A 481 6.44 28.46 12.67
N ASP A 482 6.22 27.69 11.59
CA ASP A 482 5.20 28.02 10.57
C ASP A 482 3.76 27.84 11.12
N PRO A 483 2.96 28.91 11.28
CA PRO A 483 1.60 28.82 11.83
C PRO A 483 0.61 28.09 10.92
N SER A 484 0.97 27.82 9.65
CA SER A 484 0.13 27.11 8.69
C SER A 484 0.22 25.58 8.79
N LYS A 485 1.25 25.04 9.47
CA LYS A 485 1.53 23.59 9.55
C LYS A 485 1.80 23.15 10.99
N ILE A 486 0.77 22.60 11.64
CA ILE A 486 0.90 22.08 13.01
C ILE A 486 1.36 20.62 12.98
N LYS A 487 2.43 20.28 13.72
CA LYS A 487 2.86 18.88 13.93
C LYS A 487 1.84 18.14 14.81
N ILE A 488 1.20 17.12 14.25
CA ILE A 488 0.28 16.22 14.95
C ILE A 488 0.96 14.86 15.13
N PRO A 489 0.92 14.24 16.33
CA PRO A 489 1.48 12.90 16.52
C PRO A 489 0.80 11.90 15.59
N CYS A 490 1.58 11.09 14.87
CA CYS A 490 1.02 10.18 13.87
C CYS A 490 0.32 8.95 14.53
N TRP A 491 0.60 8.70 15.80
CA TRP A 491 0.07 7.60 16.59
C TRP A 491 -0.83 8.09 17.72
N THR A 492 -1.92 7.37 17.95
CA THR A 492 -2.83 7.60 19.08
C THR A 492 -2.87 6.36 19.95
N MET A 493 -2.92 6.55 21.27
CA MET A 493 -2.95 5.43 22.21
C MET A 493 -4.16 5.52 23.13
N ARG A 494 -4.78 4.37 23.38
CA ARG A 494 -5.87 4.21 24.34
C ARG A 494 -5.77 2.89 25.08
N VAL A 495 -6.40 2.82 26.24
CA VAL A 495 -6.47 1.61 27.05
C VAL A 495 -7.91 1.10 27.03
N ALA A 496 -8.12 -0.10 26.49
CA ALA A 496 -9.46 -0.64 26.18
C ALA A 496 -10.21 -1.23 27.39
N ASN A 497 -9.58 -1.33 28.56
CA ASN A 497 -10.23 -1.80 29.78
C ASN A 497 -9.54 -1.23 31.03
N ASN A 498 -10.26 -0.45 31.83
CA ASN A 498 -9.72 0.16 33.05
C ASN A 498 -10.14 -0.58 34.34
N VAL A 499 -10.90 -1.68 34.23
CA VAL A 499 -11.52 -2.35 35.39
C VAL A 499 -10.55 -3.31 36.08
N SER A 500 -9.74 -4.05 35.32
CA SER A 500 -8.75 -5.00 35.85
C SER A 500 -7.39 -4.77 35.21
N LYS A 501 -6.33 -4.75 36.02
CA LYS A 501 -4.94 -4.66 35.54
C LYS A 501 -4.54 -5.86 34.69
N ALA A 502 -5.02 -7.05 35.04
CA ALA A 502 -4.66 -8.30 34.34
C ALA A 502 -5.30 -8.44 32.94
N HIS A 503 -6.47 -7.84 32.73
CA HIS A 503 -7.21 -7.90 31.46
C HIS A 503 -7.21 -6.56 30.71
N ARG A 504 -6.27 -5.69 31.05
CA ARG A 504 -6.06 -4.42 30.38
C ARG A 504 -5.34 -4.66 29.06
N VAL A 505 -5.79 -3.96 28.02
CA VAL A 505 -5.17 -3.97 26.70
C VAL A 505 -4.81 -2.53 26.33
N ALA A 506 -3.54 -2.25 26.06
CA ALA A 506 -3.12 -1.02 25.42
C ALA A 506 -3.28 -1.19 23.91
N VAL A 507 -3.78 -0.14 23.28
CA VAL A 507 -4.13 -0.11 21.87
C VAL A 507 -3.50 1.14 21.28
N VAL A 508 -2.67 0.95 20.27
CA VAL A 508 -2.01 2.03 19.53
C VAL A 508 -2.54 2.00 18.10
N GLN A 509 -3.02 3.13 17.60
CA GLN A 509 -3.64 3.26 16.28
C GLN A 509 -2.90 4.30 15.44
N SER A 510 -2.62 3.96 14.19
CA SER A 510 -1.97 4.87 13.24
C SER A 510 -2.99 5.82 12.63
N LEU A 511 -2.66 7.12 12.61
CA LEU A 511 -3.38 8.12 11.84
C LEU A 511 -2.91 8.18 10.39
N ARG A 512 -1.63 7.85 10.13
CA ARG A 512 -1.04 7.80 8.78
C ARG A 512 -1.59 6.63 7.97
N TRP A 513 -1.83 5.49 8.63
CA TRP A 513 -2.48 4.33 8.06
C TRP A 513 -3.75 3.98 8.83
N PRO A 514 -4.89 4.63 8.52
CA PRO A 514 -6.15 4.31 9.17
C PRO A 514 -6.48 2.82 9.02
N GLY A 515 -6.69 2.16 10.15
CA GLY A 515 -6.90 0.71 10.21
C GLY A 515 -5.72 -0.09 10.78
N ALA A 516 -4.51 0.49 10.79
CA ALA A 516 -3.36 -0.12 11.45
C ALA A 516 -3.50 0.02 12.96
N THR A 517 -3.56 -1.12 13.65
CA THR A 517 -3.71 -1.19 15.10
C THR A 517 -2.67 -2.14 15.68
N ALA A 518 -1.91 -1.65 16.65
CA ALA A 518 -1.08 -2.48 17.52
C ALA A 518 -1.74 -2.63 18.88
N PHE A 519 -1.54 -3.78 19.51
CA PHE A 519 -2.04 -4.05 20.85
C PHE A 519 -0.96 -4.66 21.73
N ALA A 520 -1.06 -4.40 23.03
CA ALA A 520 -0.31 -5.11 24.07
C ALA A 520 -1.30 -5.53 25.18
N ALA A 521 -1.24 -6.80 25.57
CA ALA A 521 -2.15 -7.48 26.48
C ALA A 521 -1.38 -8.39 27.44
N GLU A 522 -2.08 -8.93 28.45
CA GLU A 522 -1.52 -9.87 29.44
C GLU A 522 -0.25 -9.33 30.14
N GLY A 523 -0.28 -8.07 30.58
CA GLY A 523 0.87 -7.44 31.24
C GLY A 523 2.04 -7.13 30.31
N GLY A 524 1.82 -7.10 29.00
CA GLY A 524 2.86 -6.85 27.98
C GLY A 524 3.43 -8.13 27.36
N LYS A 525 3.10 -9.32 27.89
CA LYS A 525 3.55 -10.62 27.38
C LYS A 525 3.06 -10.92 25.97
N LYS A 526 1.86 -10.44 25.63
CA LYS A 526 1.25 -10.63 24.31
C LYS A 526 1.11 -9.30 23.63
N TRP A 527 1.71 -9.17 22.46
CA TRP A 527 1.60 -7.98 21.63
C TRP A 527 1.54 -8.39 20.16
N GLY A 528 1.07 -7.48 19.32
CA GLY A 528 1.00 -7.70 17.90
C GLY A 528 0.48 -6.50 17.15
N CYS A 529 0.69 -6.52 15.83
CA CYS A 529 0.19 -5.52 14.90
C CYS A 529 -0.74 -6.19 13.90
N VAL A 530 -1.82 -5.50 13.55
CA VAL A 530 -2.77 -5.96 12.53
C VAL A 530 -3.33 -4.77 11.76
N TYR A 531 -3.62 -4.99 10.48
CA TYR A 531 -4.24 -3.99 9.62
C TYR A 531 -5.69 -4.38 9.26
N PHE A 532 -6.65 -3.51 9.54
CA PHE A 532 -8.04 -3.64 9.07
C PHE A 532 -8.47 -2.35 8.39
N GLY A 533 -8.48 -2.31 7.06
CA GLY A 533 -8.78 -1.07 6.35
C GLY A 533 -8.71 -1.17 4.84
N ASN A 534 -8.84 -0.03 4.16
CA ASN A 534 -8.91 0.07 2.70
C ASN A 534 -7.52 0.12 2.02
N GLY A 535 -6.43 0.09 2.78
CA GLY A 535 -5.06 0.20 2.26
C GLY A 535 -4.71 1.60 1.73
N LEU A 536 -5.41 2.64 2.16
CA LEU A 536 -5.16 4.03 1.76
C LEU A 536 -4.32 4.77 2.80
N LYS A 537 -3.21 5.37 2.34
CA LYS A 537 -2.35 6.23 3.17
C LYS A 537 -3.00 7.60 3.36
N LYS A 538 -3.10 8.06 4.60
CA LYS A 538 -3.42 9.46 4.92
C LYS A 538 -2.15 10.29 4.72
N THR A 539 -2.24 11.22 3.78
CA THR A 539 -1.20 12.20 3.44
C THR A 539 -1.47 13.50 4.17
N ASP A 540 -0.42 14.29 4.40
CA ASP A 540 -0.52 15.60 5.07
C ASP A 540 -1.32 16.60 4.22
N ALA A 541 -1.12 16.56 2.90
CA ALA A 541 -1.93 17.27 1.92
C ALA A 541 -3.05 16.39 1.33
N ALA A 542 -4.07 17.04 0.75
CA ALA A 542 -5.00 16.39 -0.14
C ALA A 542 -4.24 15.72 -1.29
N TYR A 543 -4.75 14.59 -1.78
CA TYR A 543 -4.09 13.91 -2.89
C TYR A 543 -4.32 14.65 -4.18
N THR A 544 -3.22 15.03 -4.84
CA THR A 544 -3.22 15.60 -6.18
C THR A 544 -2.74 14.53 -7.15
N PRO A 545 -3.52 14.19 -8.18
CA PRO A 545 -3.07 13.29 -9.24
C PRO A 545 -1.78 13.81 -9.90
N PRO A 546 -0.85 12.94 -10.28
CA PRO A 546 0.37 13.37 -10.95
C PRO A 546 0.05 14.07 -12.27
N PRO A 547 0.70 15.21 -12.58
CA PRO A 547 0.53 15.89 -13.86
C PRO A 547 1.06 15.04 -15.01
N ALA A 548 0.70 15.39 -16.25
CA ALA A 548 1.27 14.75 -17.42
C ALA A 548 2.79 14.96 -17.48
N ALA A 549 3.51 13.96 -17.99
CA ALA A 549 4.95 14.07 -18.17
C ALA A 549 5.28 15.29 -19.06
N PRO A 550 6.36 16.03 -18.76
CA PRO A 550 6.76 17.18 -19.55
C PRO A 550 7.03 16.76 -21.00
N VAL A 551 6.65 17.62 -21.94
CA VAL A 551 6.96 17.42 -23.36
C VAL A 551 8.47 17.45 -23.51
N GLN A 552 9.03 16.43 -24.17
CA GLN A 552 10.46 16.39 -24.42
C GLN A 552 10.84 17.57 -25.33
N PRO A 553 11.89 18.34 -24.98
CA PRO A 553 12.38 19.38 -25.88
C PRO A 553 12.82 18.75 -27.20
N GLU A 554 12.69 19.51 -28.28
CA GLU A 554 13.25 19.12 -29.56
C GLU A 554 14.77 18.98 -29.43
N CYS A 555 15.39 18.08 -30.22
CA CYS A 555 16.84 17.97 -30.20
C CYS A 555 17.45 19.32 -30.58
N ALA A 556 18.53 19.73 -29.91
CA ALA A 556 19.30 20.89 -30.34
C ALA A 556 19.67 20.72 -31.83
N ASP A 557 19.67 21.83 -32.57
CA ASP A 557 20.05 21.83 -33.98
C ASP A 557 21.43 21.17 -34.11
N VAL A 558 21.50 20.12 -34.95
CA VAL A 558 22.75 19.40 -35.17
C VAL A 558 23.70 20.35 -35.90
N THR A 559 24.64 20.95 -35.18
CA THR A 559 25.76 21.65 -35.79
C THR A 559 26.61 20.61 -36.51
N GLU A 560 26.59 20.64 -37.84
CA GLU A 560 27.45 19.82 -38.68
C GLU A 560 28.91 20.19 -38.39
N VAL A 561 29.56 19.39 -37.54
CA VAL A 561 31.01 19.47 -37.33
C VAL A 561 31.66 18.89 -38.58
N ALA A 562 32.59 19.63 -39.17
CA ALA A 562 33.33 19.17 -40.35
C ALA A 562 34.00 17.82 -40.06
N ASP A 563 33.89 16.88 -41.02
CA ASP A 563 34.52 15.56 -40.90
C ASP A 563 36.01 15.69 -40.52
N PRO A 564 36.51 14.92 -39.53
CA PRO A 564 37.89 15.01 -39.12
C PRO A 564 38.81 14.72 -40.31
N THR A 565 39.82 15.56 -40.50
CA THR A 565 40.80 15.35 -41.58
C THR A 565 41.49 14.00 -41.40
N ALA A 566 41.86 13.32 -42.50
CA ALA A 566 42.50 12.00 -42.46
C ALA A 566 43.82 11.93 -41.65
N THR A 567 44.40 13.07 -41.29
CA THR A 567 45.53 13.22 -40.36
C THR A 567 45.08 13.07 -38.91
N VAL A 568 43.98 13.72 -38.53
CA VAL A 568 43.36 13.67 -37.19
C VAL A 568 42.86 12.26 -36.89
N GLU A 569 42.17 11.60 -37.83
CA GLU A 569 41.74 10.20 -37.66
C GLU A 569 42.91 9.23 -37.45
N LYS A 570 44.06 9.50 -38.06
CA LYS A 570 45.27 8.68 -37.89
C LYS A 570 45.98 8.92 -36.55
N LEU A 571 45.90 10.14 -36.01
CA LEU A 571 46.39 10.44 -34.66
C LEU A 571 45.50 9.78 -33.60
N VAL A 572 44.19 9.90 -33.73
CA VAL A 572 43.21 9.27 -32.84
C VAL A 572 43.35 7.75 -32.86
N ARG A 573 43.53 7.12 -34.04
CA ARG A 573 43.82 5.68 -34.14
C ARG A 573 45.15 5.25 -33.50
N ARG A 574 46.07 6.19 -33.28
CA ARG A 574 47.38 5.94 -32.67
C ARG A 574 47.40 6.26 -31.17
N GLY A 575 46.31 6.83 -30.62
CA GLY A 575 46.25 7.28 -29.23
C GLY A 575 47.12 8.51 -28.95
N GLU A 576 47.39 9.33 -29.96
CA GLU A 576 48.13 10.60 -29.81
C GLU A 576 47.13 11.77 -29.73
N GLU A 577 47.39 12.74 -28.83
CA GLU A 577 46.54 13.92 -28.62
C GLU A 577 46.40 14.76 -29.90
N ILE A 578 45.17 15.21 -30.16
CA ILE A 578 44.88 16.15 -31.25
C ILE A 578 45.43 17.51 -30.80
N PRO A 579 46.34 18.16 -31.54
CA PRO A 579 46.77 19.51 -31.20
C PRO A 579 45.55 20.43 -31.21
N GLU A 580 45.31 21.14 -30.11
CA GLU A 580 44.26 22.15 -30.02
C GLU A 580 44.44 23.15 -31.16
N ALA A 581 43.35 23.41 -31.89
CA ALA A 581 43.36 24.42 -32.92
C ALA A 581 43.46 25.78 -32.21
N ASP A 582 44.65 26.37 -32.20
CA ASP A 582 44.85 27.77 -31.82
C ASP A 582 43.90 28.63 -32.66
N SER A 583 42.82 29.08 -32.03
CA SER A 583 42.06 30.22 -32.54
C SER A 583 42.99 31.44 -32.47
N GLU A 584 43.22 32.06 -33.62
CA GLU A 584 44.03 33.26 -33.87
C GLU A 584 45.52 33.04 -34.19
N ALA A 585 45.79 32.54 -35.40
CA ALA A 585 47.04 32.82 -36.09
C ALA A 585 46.79 33.12 -37.58
N ASP A 586 46.90 34.42 -37.90
CA ASP A 586 47.19 35.04 -39.21
C ASP A 586 46.76 34.27 -40.48
N VAL A 587 45.56 34.61 -40.96
CA VAL A 587 45.26 34.55 -42.39
C VAL A 587 45.96 35.73 -43.07
N ASP A 588 47.27 35.62 -43.33
CA ASP A 588 48.03 36.43 -44.30
C ASP A 588 49.51 36.01 -44.27
N GLU A 589 49.88 34.88 -44.90
CA GLU A 589 51.22 34.61 -45.47
C GLU A 589 51.37 33.12 -45.90
N LEU A 590 50.54 32.64 -46.83
CA LEU A 590 50.84 31.40 -47.59
C LEU A 590 50.34 31.46 -49.05
N GLU A 591 50.46 32.63 -49.68
CA GLU A 591 50.48 32.75 -51.15
C GLU A 591 51.87 33.22 -51.60
N GLU A 592 52.88 32.36 -51.49
CA GLU A 592 54.12 32.44 -52.30
C GLU A 592 55.03 31.25 -51.93
N GLU A 593 54.74 30.05 -52.46
CA GLU A 593 55.75 29.02 -52.78
C GLU A 593 55.12 27.84 -53.55
N GLU A 594 54.48 28.13 -54.67
CA GLU A 594 54.33 27.18 -55.78
C GLU A 594 54.88 27.82 -57.06
N ASP A 595 56.22 27.87 -57.17
CA ASP A 595 56.94 27.87 -58.45
C ASP A 595 58.44 27.61 -58.20
N ASN A 596 58.80 26.34 -57.98
CA ASN A 596 60.03 25.74 -58.54
C ASN A 596 60.09 24.21 -58.42
#